data_AF-A0A843TAB7-F1
#
_entry.id   AF-A0A843TAB7-F1
#
_cell.length_a   1.000
_cell.length_b   1.000
_cell.length_c   1.000
_cell.angle_alpha   90.00
_cell.angle_beta   90.00
_cell.angle_gamma   90.00
#
_symmetry.space_group_name_H-M   'P 1'
#
loop_
_entity.id
_entity.type
_entity.pdbx_description
1 polymer ?
#
loop_
_entity_poly.entity_id
_entity_poly.type
_entity_poly.pdbx_seq_one_letter_code
_entity_poly.pdbx_strand_id
1 'polypeptide(L)'
;MKAIWTWESGLARHHLRVGARRILGVWHAPATDASPGFGHSCRVGHAMRAGRRRRFAGLWRRVWPGGTFGRAQGNAEWFHRQSPAVTAPLQRHRWNAHTITFLALFLGFGVQPAVSQGTPGAGVEPGEGLRVYVMTMGPGEFIWERFGHNAIRVRDEARGTDIAYNYGMFSFEQEDFVLRFIRGNMDYWMEGFDTGLTANAYISTGRAVWMQELNLTPAERLELQQFLEWNSLPENRFYRYDYYLDNCSTRVRDAIDRVLGGQIREQTAELPSGQTFRDHTRMLTADDPLVYAGLMAGLGEPVDREISVWEEMFLPMQVREHFQSLTIAGPGGERVPLVLAEETIYRGDSPIDESLPPARIPFYLAAGVVIGGLLWVSGASVRRQKAARVAFTVVGTAWAVIAGTLGVVLLGLWLFTDHVTSYRNENLFFLSPLLVPLIGLIPAAAGRGIRARPLAFQLSVAVAAISLLGLVLKLLPALDQWNGEMIALALPINLGLVLGLWRIRTERDDVVDRAFGGLLTVVDDRG
;
A
#
# COMPACT_ATOMS: atom_id res chain seq x y z
N MET A 1 8.38 20.31 -20.36
CA MET A 1 7.97 19.54 -21.56
C MET A 1 8.52 18.11 -21.66
N LYS A 2 9.65 17.72 -21.03
CA LYS A 2 10.10 16.30 -20.98
C LYS A 2 9.58 15.48 -19.79
N ALA A 3 8.94 16.10 -18.79
CA ALA A 3 8.51 15.43 -17.55
C ALA A 3 7.09 14.83 -17.58
N ILE A 4 6.22 15.26 -18.52
CA ILE A 4 4.85 14.72 -18.66
C ILE A 4 4.86 13.41 -19.49
N TRP A 5 5.84 13.24 -20.38
CA TRP A 5 5.96 12.05 -21.25
C TRP A 5 6.64 10.82 -20.61
N THR A 6 7.20 10.98 -19.40
CA THR A 6 7.73 9.87 -18.60
C THR A 6 6.64 9.07 -17.88
N TRP A 7 5.37 9.48 -17.95
CA TRP A 7 4.26 8.76 -17.32
C TRP A 7 3.76 7.55 -18.15
N GLU A 8 3.88 7.55 -19.49
CA GLU A 8 3.29 6.48 -20.35
C GLU A 8 4.28 5.69 -21.23
N SER A 9 5.51 6.15 -21.44
CA SER A 9 6.40 5.59 -22.47
C SER A 9 7.17 4.31 -22.07
N GLY A 10 7.04 3.87 -20.82
CA GLY A 10 7.67 2.65 -20.29
C GLY A 10 6.84 1.36 -20.45
N LEU A 11 5.52 1.45 -20.53
CA LEU A 11 4.62 0.28 -20.52
C LEU A 11 3.89 0.05 -21.86
N ALA A 12 3.71 1.08 -22.69
CA ALA A 12 3.00 0.96 -23.97
C ALA A 12 3.76 0.16 -25.06
N ARG A 13 5.08 -0.05 -24.92
CA ARG A 13 5.89 -0.75 -25.93
C ARG A 13 5.79 -2.28 -25.90
N HIS A 14 5.12 -2.88 -24.92
CA HIS A 14 4.98 -4.34 -24.85
C HIS A 14 3.58 -4.90 -25.17
N HIS A 15 2.55 -4.07 -25.31
CA HIS A 15 1.16 -4.54 -25.39
C HIS A 15 0.40 -4.30 -26.70
N LEU A 16 1.06 -3.82 -27.76
CA LEU A 16 0.45 -3.74 -29.11
C LEU A 16 0.39 -5.08 -29.88
N ARG A 17 0.60 -6.22 -29.20
CA ARG A 17 0.38 -7.56 -29.78
C ARG A 17 -0.28 -8.46 -28.77
N VAL A 18 -1.57 -8.30 -28.53
CA VAL A 18 -2.58 -9.33 -28.18
C VAL A 18 -3.84 -8.57 -27.79
N GLY A 19 -4.85 -8.53 -28.66
CA GLY A 19 -6.12 -7.89 -28.32
C GLY A 19 -6.96 -7.40 -29.50
N ALA A 20 -7.03 -8.12 -30.62
CA ALA A 20 -7.98 -7.81 -31.69
C ALA A 20 -8.65 -9.09 -32.20
N ARG A 21 -9.67 -9.55 -31.46
CA ARG A 21 -10.67 -10.52 -31.96
C ARG A 21 -12.01 -10.31 -31.24
N ARG A 22 -12.87 -9.48 -31.83
CA ARG A 22 -14.32 -9.70 -32.00
C ARG A 22 -14.97 -8.37 -32.40
N ILE A 23 -15.45 -8.30 -33.64
CA ILE A 23 -16.81 -7.88 -34.03
C ILE A 23 -16.91 -8.19 -35.53
N LEU A 24 -17.87 -9.04 -35.89
CA LEU A 24 -18.27 -9.39 -37.26
C LEU A 24 -19.39 -8.45 -37.69
N GLY A 25 -19.34 -7.96 -38.94
CA GLY A 25 -20.40 -7.15 -39.55
C GLY A 25 -20.11 -6.77 -41.00
N VAL A 26 -20.16 -7.79 -41.88
CA VAL A 26 -20.53 -7.80 -43.31
C VAL A 26 -20.49 -6.47 -44.09
N TRP A 27 -19.70 -6.41 -45.19
CA TRP A 27 -20.08 -5.91 -46.53
C TRP A 27 -19.04 -6.35 -47.60
N HIS A 28 -19.48 -6.42 -48.86
CA HIS A 28 -18.94 -7.15 -50.01
C HIS A 28 -17.54 -6.77 -50.59
N ALA A 29 -16.99 -7.74 -51.33
CA ALA A 29 -15.79 -7.83 -52.20
C ALA A 29 -15.71 -6.78 -53.35
N PRO A 30 -14.67 -6.70 -54.24
CA PRO A 30 -13.66 -7.73 -54.53
C PRO A 30 -12.19 -7.31 -54.83
N ALA A 31 -11.33 -8.33 -54.70
CA ALA A 31 -10.16 -8.74 -55.49
C ALA A 31 -9.26 -7.70 -56.20
N THR A 32 -7.95 -7.80 -55.91
CA THR A 32 -6.91 -7.89 -56.95
C THR A 32 -5.69 -8.66 -56.44
N ASP A 33 -5.06 -9.33 -57.41
CA ASP A 33 -3.97 -10.29 -57.39
C ASP A 33 -2.64 -9.91 -56.74
N ALA A 34 -1.86 -10.98 -56.53
CA ALA A 34 -0.41 -11.10 -56.77
C ALA A 34 0.44 -11.40 -55.53
N SER A 35 0.83 -12.67 -55.45
CA SER A 35 2.01 -13.19 -54.76
C SER A 35 3.22 -13.18 -55.74
N PRO A 36 4.43 -13.71 -55.45
CA PRO A 36 4.95 -14.32 -54.22
C PRO A 36 6.40 -13.94 -53.82
N GLY A 37 6.81 -14.40 -52.63
CA GLY A 37 8.07 -15.13 -52.47
C GLY A 37 9.29 -14.35 -51.96
N PHE A 38 9.79 -14.75 -50.80
CA PHE A 38 11.14 -15.32 -50.67
C PHE A 38 11.25 -16.02 -49.31
N GLY A 39 11.45 -17.34 -49.35
CA GLY A 39 11.81 -18.13 -48.20
C GLY A 39 13.32 -18.18 -48.01
N HIS A 40 13.77 -18.33 -46.78
CA HIS A 40 14.97 -19.10 -46.48
C HIS A 40 14.78 -19.83 -45.15
N SER A 41 14.63 -21.14 -45.26
CA SER A 41 14.93 -22.10 -44.23
C SER A 41 16.45 -22.28 -44.13
N CYS A 42 17.01 -22.39 -42.93
CA CYS A 42 18.05 -23.38 -42.69
C CYS A 42 17.97 -23.90 -41.26
N ARG A 43 18.14 -25.20 -41.15
CA ARG A 43 17.80 -26.09 -40.02
C ARG A 43 19.05 -26.92 -39.73
N VAL A 44 19.11 -27.45 -38.49
CA VAL A 44 19.93 -28.60 -38.03
C VAL A 44 21.41 -28.26 -37.73
N GLY A 45 22.02 -28.69 -36.62
CA GLY A 45 21.58 -29.49 -35.48
C GLY A 45 22.77 -30.03 -34.66
N HIS A 46 22.43 -30.73 -33.55
CA HIS A 46 23.22 -31.76 -32.84
C HIS A 46 24.58 -31.33 -32.20
N ALA A 47 25.07 -31.88 -31.09
CA ALA A 47 24.58 -32.76 -30.04
C ALA A 47 25.64 -32.86 -28.90
N MET A 48 25.17 -33.21 -27.71
CA MET A 48 25.76 -34.12 -26.71
C MET A 48 26.98 -33.77 -25.82
N ARG A 49 26.72 -34.04 -24.51
CA ARG A 49 27.54 -34.74 -23.48
C ARG A 49 28.38 -33.95 -22.47
N ALA A 50 27.77 -33.82 -21.28
CA ALA A 50 28.18 -34.33 -19.96
C ALA A 50 29.67 -34.38 -19.57
N GLY A 51 30.01 -33.74 -18.43
CA GLY A 51 31.26 -34.02 -17.69
C GLY A 51 31.48 -33.20 -16.40
N ARG A 52 31.12 -33.81 -15.25
CA ARG A 52 31.69 -33.70 -13.88
C ARG A 52 32.05 -32.34 -13.23
N ARG A 53 31.36 -32.12 -12.09
CA ARG A 53 31.82 -31.68 -10.75
C ARG A 53 33.31 -31.29 -10.60
N ARG A 54 33.56 -30.09 -10.05
CA ARG A 54 34.39 -29.85 -8.85
C ARG A 54 34.13 -28.45 -8.28
N ARG A 55 34.20 -28.36 -6.95
CA ARG A 55 34.07 -27.19 -6.09
C ARG A 55 35.23 -26.22 -6.30
N PHE A 56 34.98 -24.91 -6.21
CA PHE A 56 35.93 -23.97 -5.60
C PHE A 56 35.16 -22.79 -4.99
N ALA A 57 35.42 -22.59 -3.69
CA ALA A 57 35.06 -21.41 -2.94
C ALA A 57 36.16 -20.36 -3.10
N GLY A 58 35.79 -19.08 -3.05
CA GLY A 58 36.70 -17.96 -2.79
C GLY A 58 37.13 -17.17 -4.03
N LEU A 59 36.42 -16.09 -4.33
CA LEU A 59 36.98 -14.81 -4.81
C LEU A 59 35.87 -13.74 -4.80
N TRP A 60 36.26 -12.47 -4.91
CA TRP A 60 35.44 -11.25 -4.84
C TRP A 60 35.41 -10.50 -3.49
N ARG A 61 36.62 -10.24 -2.96
CA ARG A 61 36.96 -8.88 -2.50
C ARG A 61 37.81 -8.25 -3.59
N ARG A 62 37.38 -7.09 -4.11
CA ARG A 62 38.15 -6.00 -4.78
C ARG A 62 37.27 -5.34 -5.84
N VAL A 63 36.49 -4.32 -5.46
CA VAL A 63 36.34 -3.03 -6.19
C VAL A 63 35.75 -2.02 -5.19
N TRP A 64 36.61 -1.31 -4.45
CA TRP A 64 36.36 0.09 -4.04
C TRP A 64 37.65 0.70 -3.47
N PRO A 65 38.35 1.59 -4.19
CA PRO A 65 39.34 2.48 -3.60
C PRO A 65 38.64 3.69 -2.97
N GLY A 66 39.24 4.19 -1.89
CA GLY A 66 38.66 5.16 -0.97
C GLY A 66 38.21 6.49 -1.58
N GLY A 67 37.22 7.08 -0.90
CA GLY A 67 36.85 8.48 -1.00
C GLY A 67 36.50 8.98 0.40
N THR A 68 37.39 9.76 0.99
CA THR A 68 37.16 10.57 2.18
C THR A 68 36.68 11.95 1.75
N PHE A 69 35.47 12.36 2.14
CA PHE A 69 34.98 13.74 2.27
C PHE A 69 33.67 13.61 3.07
N GLY A 70 33.26 14.46 3.98
CA GLY A 70 33.68 15.76 4.44
C GLY A 70 32.50 16.21 5.31
N ARG A 71 32.76 16.57 6.56
CA ARG A 71 31.74 16.87 7.56
C ARG A 71 31.11 18.24 7.20
N ALA A 72 29.89 18.23 6.65
CA ALA A 72 29.09 19.44 6.49
C ALA A 72 28.14 19.55 7.69
N GLN A 73 28.50 20.39 8.65
CA GLN A 73 27.57 20.93 9.63
C GLN A 73 26.70 21.96 8.90
N GLY A 74 25.39 21.70 8.86
CA GLY A 74 24.36 22.62 8.39
C GLY A 74 23.12 22.41 9.25
N ASN A 75 22.63 23.49 9.85
CA ASN A 75 21.67 23.53 10.95
C ASN A 75 20.38 22.75 10.68
N ALA A 76 20.14 21.71 11.48
CA ALA A 76 18.87 21.01 11.60
C ALA A 76 18.33 21.18 13.03
N GLU A 77 17.81 22.37 13.32
CA GLU A 77 17.05 22.65 14.54
C GLU A 77 15.81 23.43 14.13
N TRP A 78 14.74 22.78 13.67
CA TRP A 78 13.38 23.38 13.64
C TRP A 78 12.22 22.38 13.42
N PHE A 79 12.47 21.06 13.36
CA PHE A 79 11.43 20.03 13.15
C PHE A 79 11.24 19.02 14.30
N HIS A 80 11.76 19.31 15.51
CA HIS A 80 11.43 18.54 16.71
C HIS A 80 10.77 19.41 17.77
N ARG A 81 9.48 19.67 17.59
CA ARG A 81 8.51 19.83 18.67
C ARG A 81 7.11 19.85 18.08
N GLN A 82 6.39 18.74 18.24
CA GLN A 82 4.96 18.65 18.60
C GLN A 82 4.38 17.28 18.21
N SER A 83 4.62 16.29 19.08
CA SER A 83 3.75 15.13 19.26
C SER A 83 3.82 14.79 20.75
N PRO A 84 2.72 14.84 21.53
CA PRO A 84 2.80 14.54 22.95
C PRO A 84 2.81 13.02 23.16
N ALA A 85 3.96 12.49 23.56
CA ALA A 85 4.04 11.17 24.17
C ALA A 85 3.58 11.27 25.63
N VAL A 86 2.51 10.56 25.95
CA VAL A 86 1.97 10.38 27.30
C VAL A 86 2.96 9.60 28.15
N THR A 87 3.61 10.24 29.14
CA THR A 87 4.12 9.58 30.35
C THR A 87 4.19 10.58 31.53
N ALA A 88 3.72 10.15 32.70
CA ALA A 88 3.63 10.90 33.95
C ALA A 88 5.00 11.09 34.66
N PRO A 89 5.14 12.03 35.62
CA PRO A 89 6.41 12.66 35.94
C PRO A 89 7.18 12.00 37.10
N LEU A 90 8.50 11.97 37.00
CA LEU A 90 9.40 11.86 38.14
C LEU A 90 10.17 13.17 38.31
N GLN A 91 9.91 13.82 39.44
CA GLN A 91 10.63 14.97 39.98
C GLN A 91 12.14 14.71 40.02
N ARG A 92 12.92 15.74 39.67
CA ARG A 92 14.13 16.11 40.42
C ARG A 92 14.45 17.59 40.17
N HIS A 93 14.30 18.36 41.23
CA HIS A 93 14.85 19.70 41.38
C HIS A 93 16.33 19.73 41.02
N ARG A 94 16.77 20.84 40.44
CA ARG A 94 17.92 21.61 40.94
C ARG A 94 17.94 23.03 40.36
N TRP A 95 17.98 23.97 41.28
CA TRP A 95 18.22 25.40 41.07
C TRP A 95 19.65 25.62 40.58
N ASN A 96 19.88 26.67 39.78
CA ASN A 96 20.82 27.73 40.15
C ASN A 96 20.67 28.95 39.24
N ALA A 97 20.58 30.09 39.91
CA ALA A 97 20.53 31.44 39.40
C ALA A 97 21.84 31.82 38.67
N HIS A 98 21.75 32.73 37.70
CA HIS A 98 22.62 33.92 37.61
C HIS A 98 22.01 34.94 36.65
N THR A 99 21.34 35.92 37.24
CA THR A 99 20.97 37.20 36.63
C THR A 99 22.20 38.11 36.70
N ILE A 100 22.69 38.63 35.57
CA ILE A 100 23.51 39.86 35.57
C ILE A 100 22.99 40.79 34.48
N THR A 101 22.39 41.87 34.98
CA THR A 101 21.98 43.10 34.32
C THR A 101 23.18 43.81 33.68
N PHE A 102 23.05 44.28 32.43
CA PHE A 102 23.82 45.42 31.93
C PHE A 102 22.89 46.33 31.14
N LEU A 103 22.70 47.55 31.66
CA LEU A 103 21.92 48.62 31.06
C LEU A 103 22.75 49.90 31.11
N ALA A 104 22.49 50.76 30.13
CA ALA A 104 22.99 52.13 29.93
C ALA A 104 24.34 52.29 29.21
N LEU A 105 24.28 52.72 27.94
CA LEU A 105 24.59 54.09 27.51
C LEU A 105 24.64 54.12 25.97
N PHE A 106 23.71 54.83 25.33
CA PHE A 106 23.99 55.82 24.27
C PHE A 106 22.68 56.50 23.85
N LEU A 107 22.38 57.63 24.49
CA LEU A 107 21.52 58.69 23.97
C LEU A 107 22.40 59.59 23.11
N GLY A 108 21.98 59.90 21.88
CA GLY A 108 22.59 60.99 21.11
C GLY A 108 22.36 60.98 19.60
N PHE A 109 21.34 61.74 19.19
CA PHE A 109 21.19 62.46 17.91
C PHE A 109 20.75 61.74 16.63
N GLY A 110 19.61 62.21 16.12
CA GLY A 110 19.19 62.02 14.73
C GLY A 110 17.69 62.27 14.51
N VAL A 111 17.19 63.47 14.78
CA VAL A 111 15.84 63.90 14.34
C VAL A 111 15.85 63.94 12.81
N GLN A 112 15.20 62.97 12.17
CA GLN A 112 14.88 63.05 10.74
C GLN A 112 13.51 63.72 10.55
N PRO A 113 13.34 64.56 9.51
CA PRO A 113 12.07 65.21 9.25
C PRO A 113 11.02 64.16 8.87
N ALA A 114 9.81 64.33 9.42
CA ALA A 114 8.65 63.54 9.07
C ALA A 114 8.38 63.69 7.57
N VAL A 115 8.67 62.63 6.81
CA VAL A 115 8.12 62.46 5.47
C VAL A 115 6.62 62.26 5.65
N SER A 116 5.85 63.25 5.19
CA SER A 116 4.41 63.15 5.04
C SER A 116 4.10 61.89 4.23
N GLN A 117 3.60 60.84 4.89
CA GLN A 117 2.98 59.73 4.17
C GLN A 117 1.68 60.27 3.58
N GLY A 118 1.72 60.57 2.28
CA GLY A 118 0.51 60.73 1.50
C GLY A 118 -0.39 59.53 1.74
N THR A 119 -1.67 59.79 1.96
CA THR A 119 -2.73 58.79 2.09
C THR A 119 -2.50 57.71 1.03
N PRO A 120 -2.28 56.43 1.40
CA PRO A 120 -2.27 55.37 0.42
C PRO A 120 -3.62 55.44 -0.28
N GLY A 121 -3.63 55.70 -1.59
CA GLY A 121 -4.81 55.39 -2.39
C GLY A 121 -5.17 53.94 -2.08
N ALA A 122 -6.46 53.66 -1.85
CA ALA A 122 -6.97 52.34 -1.47
C ALA A 122 -6.28 51.26 -2.32
N GLY A 123 -5.22 50.68 -1.76
CA GLY A 123 -4.42 49.67 -2.42
C GLY A 123 -5.22 48.40 -2.31
N VAL A 124 -5.38 47.71 -3.44
CA VAL A 124 -5.89 46.33 -3.48
C VAL A 124 -5.18 45.55 -2.37
N GLU A 125 -5.92 45.02 -1.42
CA GLU A 125 -5.35 44.30 -0.29
C GLU A 125 -4.56 43.10 -0.85
N PRO A 126 -3.29 42.89 -0.42
CA PRO A 126 -2.52 41.76 -0.91
C PRO A 126 -3.29 40.44 -0.76
N GLY A 127 -3.46 39.71 -1.88
CA GLY A 127 -4.25 38.48 -1.93
C GLY A 127 -5.72 38.65 -2.37
N GLU A 128 -6.21 39.87 -2.60
CA GLU A 128 -7.57 40.11 -3.10
C GLU A 128 -7.81 39.46 -4.47
N GLY A 129 -6.83 39.53 -5.38
CA GLY A 129 -6.88 38.91 -6.72
C GLY A 129 -6.58 37.42 -6.76
N LEU A 130 -6.41 36.76 -5.61
CA LEU A 130 -6.19 35.32 -5.52
C LEU A 130 -7.51 34.59 -5.29
N ARG A 131 -7.68 33.45 -5.96
CA ARG A 131 -8.76 32.48 -5.68
C ARG A 131 -8.16 31.11 -5.44
N VAL A 132 -8.60 30.46 -4.37
CA VAL A 132 -8.06 29.18 -3.91
C VAL A 132 -9.15 28.13 -3.97
N TYR A 133 -8.80 26.96 -4.52
CA TYR A 133 -9.71 25.82 -4.59
C TYR A 133 -9.03 24.56 -4.09
N VAL A 134 -9.82 23.69 -3.47
CA VAL A 134 -9.48 22.26 -3.39
C VAL A 134 -10.02 21.60 -4.64
N MET A 135 -9.12 20.99 -5.41
CA MET A 135 -9.46 20.16 -6.54
C MET A 135 -9.46 18.71 -6.07
N THR A 136 -10.56 18.01 -6.33
CA THR A 136 -10.75 16.62 -5.94
C THR A 136 -11.02 15.78 -7.16
N MET A 137 -10.23 14.73 -7.35
CA MET A 137 -10.33 13.80 -8.45
C MET A 137 -10.83 12.46 -7.93
N GLY A 138 -11.90 11.96 -8.54
CA GLY A 138 -12.52 10.70 -8.15
C GLY A 138 -11.62 9.49 -8.40
N PRO A 139 -12.00 8.32 -7.87
CA PRO A 139 -11.27 7.07 -8.09
C PRO A 139 -11.10 6.70 -9.58
N GLY A 140 -10.02 5.99 -9.90
CA GLY A 140 -9.74 5.41 -11.21
C GLY A 140 -9.68 3.87 -11.19
N GLU A 141 -9.49 3.26 -12.36
CA GLU A 141 -9.48 1.78 -12.51
C GLU A 141 -8.24 1.12 -11.89
N PHE A 142 -7.09 1.79 -11.95
CA PHE A 142 -5.83 1.22 -11.46
C PHE A 142 -5.71 1.32 -9.93
N ILE A 143 -5.01 0.37 -9.30
CA ILE A 143 -4.92 0.28 -7.83
C ILE A 143 -4.38 1.54 -7.15
N TRP A 144 -3.43 2.25 -7.77
CA TRP A 144 -2.91 3.51 -7.24
C TRP A 144 -3.84 4.71 -7.49
N GLU A 145 -4.89 4.54 -8.28
CA GLU A 145 -5.90 5.57 -8.59
C GLU A 145 -7.22 5.34 -7.84
N ARG A 146 -7.43 4.15 -7.28
CA ARG A 146 -8.67 3.76 -6.58
C ARG A 146 -9.06 4.65 -5.41
N PHE A 147 -8.11 5.41 -4.89
CA PHE A 147 -8.35 6.29 -3.75
C PHE A 147 -8.69 7.71 -4.17
N GLY A 148 -8.56 8.07 -5.44
CA GLY A 148 -8.72 9.45 -5.90
C GLY A 148 -7.42 10.26 -5.84
N HIS A 149 -7.54 11.58 -5.95
CA HIS A 149 -6.41 12.51 -5.75
C HIS A 149 -6.89 13.88 -5.29
N ASN A 150 -6.07 14.64 -4.56
CA ASN A 150 -6.32 16.04 -4.28
C ASN A 150 -5.17 16.94 -4.75
N ALA A 151 -5.53 18.17 -5.11
CA ALA A 151 -4.60 19.26 -5.36
C ALA A 151 -5.15 20.59 -4.82
N ILE A 152 -4.27 21.54 -4.54
CA ILE A 152 -4.66 22.93 -4.25
C ILE A 152 -4.49 23.73 -5.54
N ARG A 153 -5.57 24.31 -6.04
CA ARG A 153 -5.53 25.24 -7.17
C ARG A 153 -5.43 26.67 -6.64
N VAL A 154 -4.49 27.43 -7.16
CA VAL A 154 -4.39 28.88 -6.93
C VAL A 154 -4.47 29.59 -8.27
N ARG A 155 -5.50 30.42 -8.43
CA ARG A 155 -5.66 31.33 -9.56
C ARG A 155 -5.29 32.73 -9.12
N ASP A 156 -4.32 33.33 -9.79
CA ASP A 156 -3.84 34.69 -9.55
C ASP A 156 -4.24 35.56 -10.75
N GLU A 157 -5.22 36.42 -10.55
CA GLU A 157 -5.75 37.29 -11.60
C GLU A 157 -4.77 38.41 -11.96
N ALA A 158 -3.94 38.85 -11.02
CA ALA A 158 -2.96 39.91 -11.24
C ALA A 158 -1.77 39.41 -12.07
N ARG A 159 -1.33 38.16 -11.85
CA ARG A 159 -0.24 37.52 -12.61
C ARG A 159 -0.73 36.74 -13.83
N GLY A 160 -2.03 36.48 -13.94
CA GLY A 160 -2.60 35.66 -15.01
C GLY A 160 -2.21 34.19 -14.94
N THR A 161 -1.89 33.68 -13.74
CA THR A 161 -1.45 32.29 -13.52
C THR A 161 -2.56 31.44 -12.90
N ASP A 162 -2.62 30.16 -13.26
CA ASP A 162 -3.61 29.21 -12.74
C ASP A 162 -2.95 27.83 -12.51
N ILE A 163 -2.53 27.58 -11.28
CA ILE A 163 -1.63 26.47 -10.93
C ILE A 163 -2.34 25.50 -9.97
N ALA A 164 -2.33 24.22 -10.31
CA ALA A 164 -2.71 23.12 -9.45
C ALA A 164 -1.44 22.51 -8.81
N TYR A 165 -1.31 22.69 -7.50
CA TYR A 165 -0.25 22.11 -6.68
C TYR A 165 -0.64 20.70 -6.26
N ASN A 166 0.06 19.71 -6.83
CA ASN A 166 -0.20 18.30 -6.63
C ASN A 166 0.83 17.74 -5.66
N TYR A 167 0.37 17.20 -4.54
CA TYR A 167 1.15 16.28 -3.72
C TYR A 167 1.06 14.88 -4.31
N GLY A 168 1.92 13.93 -3.91
CA GLY A 168 1.77 12.54 -4.33
C GLY A 168 2.51 12.18 -5.63
N MET A 169 3.41 13.03 -6.13
CA MET A 169 4.23 12.71 -7.30
C MET A 169 5.36 11.73 -6.93
N PHE A 170 5.61 10.73 -7.78
CA PHE A 170 6.72 9.78 -7.65
C PHE A 170 7.30 9.41 -9.03
N SER A 171 8.51 8.84 -9.05
CA SER A 171 9.16 8.33 -10.28
C SER A 171 9.67 6.90 -10.06
N PHE A 172 9.79 6.09 -11.11
CA PHE A 172 10.48 4.79 -11.00
C PHE A 172 12.01 4.93 -11.12
N GLU A 173 12.50 6.10 -11.55
CA GLU A 173 13.91 6.40 -11.77
C GLU A 173 14.64 6.91 -10.52
N GLN A 174 13.94 7.00 -9.39
CA GLN A 174 14.58 7.35 -8.11
C GLN A 174 15.61 6.30 -7.73
N GLU A 175 16.71 6.76 -7.14
CA GLU A 175 17.77 5.89 -6.65
C GLU A 175 17.21 4.90 -5.62
N ASP A 176 17.53 3.62 -5.83
CA ASP A 176 17.09 2.52 -4.98
C ASP A 176 15.56 2.38 -4.85
N PHE A 177 14.76 2.80 -5.86
CA PHE A 177 13.29 2.71 -5.84
C PHE A 177 12.77 1.39 -5.26
N VAL A 178 13.24 0.25 -5.77
CA VAL A 178 12.79 -1.09 -5.33
C VAL A 178 13.13 -1.34 -3.86
N LEU A 179 14.32 -0.95 -3.42
CA LEU A 179 14.76 -1.15 -2.04
C LEU A 179 14.01 -0.22 -1.08
N ARG A 180 13.77 1.03 -1.48
CA ARG A 180 12.95 2.00 -0.73
C ARG A 180 11.50 1.53 -0.62
N PHE A 181 10.93 1.02 -1.70
CA PHE A 181 9.58 0.46 -1.72
C PHE A 181 9.48 -0.73 -0.77
N ILE A 182 10.40 -1.69 -0.85
CA ILE A 182 10.41 -2.86 0.06
C ILE A 182 10.59 -2.42 1.52
N ARG A 183 11.34 -1.35 1.79
CA ARG A 183 11.55 -0.84 3.15
C ARG A 183 10.41 0.03 3.68
N GLY A 184 9.47 0.47 2.83
CA GLY A 184 8.41 1.41 3.22
C GLY A 184 8.87 2.87 3.26
N ASN A 185 9.98 3.18 2.59
CA ASN A 185 10.70 4.44 2.71
C ASN A 185 10.71 5.24 1.40
N MET A 186 9.52 5.37 0.80
CA MET A 186 9.35 6.06 -0.47
C MET A 186 9.27 7.57 -0.28
N ASP A 187 10.07 8.31 -1.05
CA ASP A 187 10.02 9.76 -1.06
C ASP A 187 9.12 10.19 -2.23
N TYR A 188 8.12 11.00 -1.90
CA TYR A 188 7.20 11.60 -2.85
C TYR A 188 7.47 13.11 -2.88
N TRP A 189 6.99 13.80 -3.90
CA TRP A 189 7.12 15.25 -3.95
C TRP A 189 5.84 15.99 -4.33
N MET A 190 5.87 17.29 -4.06
CA MET A 190 4.88 18.25 -4.50
C MET A 190 5.34 18.97 -5.77
N GLU A 191 4.46 19.14 -6.75
CA GLU A 191 4.74 19.92 -7.96
C GLU A 191 3.51 20.68 -8.46
N GLY A 192 3.73 21.91 -8.92
CA GLY A 192 2.71 22.77 -9.52
C GLY A 192 2.63 22.58 -11.03
N PHE A 193 1.42 22.39 -11.56
CA PHE A 193 1.14 22.29 -12.98
C PHE A 193 0.00 23.23 -13.40
N ASP A 194 -0.13 23.50 -14.70
CA ASP A 194 -1.30 24.19 -15.23
C ASP A 194 -2.58 23.42 -14.84
N THR A 195 -3.57 24.14 -14.31
CA THR A 195 -4.81 23.50 -13.83
C THR A 195 -5.60 22.85 -14.96
N GLY A 196 -5.68 23.48 -16.12
CA GLY A 196 -6.42 22.93 -17.27
C GLY A 196 -5.80 21.61 -17.75
N LEU A 197 -4.47 21.56 -17.86
CA LEU A 197 -3.75 20.33 -18.20
C LEU A 197 -3.94 19.25 -17.12
N THR A 198 -3.88 19.64 -15.84
CA THR A 198 -4.09 18.73 -14.72
C THR A 198 -5.50 18.12 -14.79
N ALA A 199 -6.54 18.94 -14.87
CA ALA A 199 -7.93 18.48 -14.96
C ALA A 199 -8.14 17.56 -16.17
N ASN A 200 -7.64 17.95 -17.33
CA ASN A 200 -7.79 17.16 -18.55
C ASN A 200 -7.11 15.79 -18.46
N ALA A 201 -6.00 15.66 -17.73
CA ALA A 201 -5.38 14.35 -17.51
C ALA A 201 -6.35 13.37 -16.83
N TYR A 202 -7.02 13.79 -15.77
CA TYR A 202 -8.01 12.94 -15.06
C TYR A 202 -9.31 12.73 -15.84
N ILE A 203 -9.79 13.77 -16.53
CA ILE A 203 -10.99 13.68 -17.38
C ILE A 203 -10.75 12.68 -18.52
N SER A 204 -9.56 12.68 -19.12
CA SER A 204 -9.22 11.77 -20.22
C SER A 204 -9.22 10.30 -19.82
N THR A 205 -9.09 10.00 -18.52
CA THR A 205 -9.19 8.66 -17.94
C THR A 205 -10.59 8.37 -17.35
N GLY A 206 -11.60 9.19 -17.66
CA GLY A 206 -12.97 9.01 -17.18
C GLY A 206 -13.19 9.31 -15.69
N ARG A 207 -12.21 9.93 -15.01
CA ARG A 207 -12.25 10.21 -13.58
C ARG A 207 -12.96 11.53 -13.31
N ALA A 208 -13.88 11.52 -12.36
CA ALA A 208 -14.60 12.71 -11.93
C ALA A 208 -13.64 13.81 -11.41
N VAL A 209 -14.02 15.06 -11.59
CA VAL A 209 -13.26 16.23 -11.13
C VAL A 209 -14.21 17.25 -10.54
N TRP A 210 -13.96 17.61 -9.29
CA TRP A 210 -14.68 18.67 -8.56
C TRP A 210 -13.71 19.77 -8.13
N MET A 211 -14.24 20.98 -7.98
CA MET A 211 -13.51 22.14 -7.48
C MET A 211 -14.33 22.84 -6.41
N GLN A 212 -13.78 22.90 -5.20
CA GLN A 212 -14.36 23.63 -4.07
C GLN A 212 -13.59 24.91 -3.84
N GLU A 213 -14.19 26.05 -4.14
CA GLU A 213 -13.63 27.36 -3.82
C GLU A 213 -13.68 27.58 -2.32
N LEU A 214 -12.57 28.00 -1.73
CA LEU A 214 -12.46 28.22 -0.29
C LEU A 214 -12.75 29.68 0.06
N ASN A 215 -13.50 29.88 1.14
CA ASN A 215 -13.89 31.19 1.66
C ASN A 215 -12.77 31.82 2.54
N LEU A 216 -11.55 31.85 2.02
CA LEU A 216 -10.37 32.38 2.70
C LEU A 216 -10.29 33.91 2.54
N THR A 217 -9.83 34.59 3.60
CA THR A 217 -9.47 36.02 3.57
C THR A 217 -8.30 36.29 2.62
N PRO A 218 -8.13 37.52 2.10
CA PRO A 218 -7.00 37.87 1.24
C PRO A 218 -5.64 37.49 1.85
N ALA A 219 -5.46 37.75 3.16
CA ALA A 219 -4.24 37.39 3.88
C ALA A 219 -3.98 35.87 3.91
N GLU A 220 -4.99 35.05 4.22
CA GLU A 220 -4.87 33.59 4.23
C GLU A 220 -4.58 33.03 2.83
N ARG A 221 -5.20 33.59 1.78
CA ARG A 221 -4.92 33.19 0.38
C ARG A 221 -3.48 33.50 -0.02
N LEU A 222 -2.98 34.67 0.36
CA LEU A 222 -1.61 35.07 0.09
C LEU A 222 -0.61 34.20 0.85
N GLU A 223 -0.86 33.93 2.12
CA GLU A 223 -0.02 33.02 2.93
C GLU A 223 0.02 31.62 2.31
N LEU A 224 -1.13 31.09 1.89
CA LEU A 224 -1.20 29.77 1.28
C LEU A 224 -0.42 29.73 -0.05
N GLN A 225 -0.58 30.73 -0.91
CA GLN A 225 0.20 30.83 -2.15
C GLN A 225 1.71 30.83 -1.87
N GLN A 226 2.16 31.66 -0.92
CA GLN A 226 3.58 31.74 -0.56
C GLN A 226 4.11 30.42 0.00
N PHE A 227 3.32 29.74 0.84
CA PHE A 227 3.66 28.42 1.35
C PHE A 227 3.81 27.39 0.22
N LEU A 228 2.87 27.38 -0.74
CA LEU A 228 2.91 26.46 -1.88
C LEU A 228 4.09 26.76 -2.81
N GLU A 229 4.35 28.03 -3.11
CA GLU A 229 5.53 28.44 -3.90
C GLU A 229 6.83 27.99 -3.20
N TRP A 230 6.97 28.24 -1.91
CA TRP A 230 8.13 27.78 -1.11
C TRP A 230 8.25 26.25 -1.09
N ASN A 231 7.13 25.54 -0.90
CA ASN A 231 7.12 24.08 -0.83
C ASN A 231 7.40 23.44 -2.20
N SER A 232 7.14 24.14 -3.31
CA SER A 232 7.44 23.64 -4.67
C SER A 232 8.93 23.67 -5.01
N LEU A 233 9.76 24.38 -4.22
CA LEU A 233 11.20 24.46 -4.43
C LEU A 233 11.87 23.08 -4.28
N PRO A 234 12.92 22.77 -5.07
CA PRO A 234 13.60 21.47 -5.04
C PRO A 234 14.03 20.99 -3.65
N GLU A 235 14.43 21.92 -2.79
CA GLU A 235 14.87 21.68 -1.41
C GLU A 235 13.72 21.38 -0.42
N ASN A 236 12.49 21.77 -0.75
CA ASN A 236 11.34 21.69 0.17
C ASN A 236 10.24 20.74 -0.29
N ARG A 237 10.26 20.29 -1.56
CA ARG A 237 9.14 19.56 -2.17
C ARG A 237 9.01 18.11 -1.75
N PHE A 238 10.07 17.48 -1.25
CA PHE A 238 10.08 16.06 -0.94
C PHE A 238 9.57 15.76 0.47
N TYR A 239 8.82 14.67 0.60
CA TYR A 239 8.32 14.17 1.87
C TYR A 239 8.23 12.65 1.89
N ARG A 240 8.20 12.06 3.08
CA ARG A 240 8.03 10.62 3.25
C ARG A 240 6.56 10.28 3.10
N TYR A 241 6.24 9.48 2.09
CA TYR A 241 4.87 9.05 1.88
C TYR A 241 4.45 7.99 2.89
N ASP A 242 3.33 8.22 3.54
CA ASP A 242 2.56 7.21 4.27
C ASP A 242 1.14 7.21 3.73
N TYR A 243 0.67 6.02 3.34
CA TYR A 243 -0.60 5.88 2.66
C TYR A 243 -1.80 6.41 3.49
N TYR A 244 -1.80 6.25 4.81
CA TYR A 244 -2.89 6.71 5.67
C TYR A 244 -2.59 8.04 6.37
N LEU A 245 -1.31 8.30 6.66
CA LEU A 245 -0.93 9.40 7.54
C LEU A 245 -0.32 10.60 6.80
N ASP A 246 0.26 10.38 5.63
CA ASP A 246 1.05 11.40 4.92
C ASP A 246 0.99 11.21 3.39
N ASN A 247 -0.13 11.64 2.81
CA ASN A 247 -0.48 11.44 1.41
C ASN A 247 -0.96 12.75 0.75
N CYS A 248 -1.48 12.67 -0.49
CA CYS A 248 -1.95 13.87 -1.19
C CYS A 248 -3.07 14.63 -0.44
N SER A 249 -4.06 13.91 0.08
CA SER A 249 -5.21 14.49 0.79
C SER A 249 -4.80 15.08 2.14
N THR A 250 -4.00 14.35 2.93
CA THR A 250 -3.56 14.85 4.24
C THR A 250 -2.69 16.10 4.09
N ARG A 251 -1.81 16.14 3.07
CA ARG A 251 -1.00 17.33 2.76
C ARG A 251 -1.85 18.52 2.35
N VAL A 252 -2.89 18.31 1.54
CA VAL A 252 -3.83 19.37 1.15
C VAL A 252 -4.60 19.89 2.36
N ARG A 253 -5.19 19.00 3.17
CA ARG A 253 -5.88 19.32 4.42
C ARG A 253 -4.97 20.14 5.35
N ASP A 254 -3.75 19.67 5.59
CA ASP A 254 -2.82 20.30 6.52
C ASP A 254 -2.34 21.68 6.04
N ALA A 255 -2.13 21.87 4.74
CA ALA A 255 -1.75 23.16 4.19
C ALA A 255 -2.87 24.21 4.36
N ILE A 256 -4.13 23.80 4.23
CA ILE A 256 -5.29 24.67 4.40
C ILE A 256 -5.55 24.95 5.89
N ASP A 257 -5.50 23.92 6.74
CA ASP A 257 -5.66 24.08 8.19
C ASP A 257 -4.57 24.97 8.79
N ARG A 258 -3.34 24.92 8.24
CA ARG A 258 -2.22 25.80 8.63
C ARG A 258 -2.59 27.28 8.50
N VAL A 259 -3.08 27.71 7.34
CA VAL A 259 -3.40 29.12 7.11
C VAL A 259 -4.66 29.56 7.85
N LEU A 260 -5.56 28.62 8.13
CA LEU A 260 -6.73 28.83 8.99
C LEU A 260 -6.41 28.82 10.48
N GLY A 261 -5.15 28.59 10.88
CA GLY A 261 -4.75 28.56 12.29
C GLY A 261 -5.30 27.37 13.09
N GLY A 262 -5.55 26.22 12.45
CA GLY A 262 -5.97 24.98 13.12
C GLY A 262 -7.48 24.76 13.23
N GLN A 263 -8.30 25.63 12.63
CA GLN A 263 -9.76 25.60 12.78
C GLN A 263 -10.41 24.33 12.22
N ILE A 264 -9.85 23.70 11.17
CA ILE A 264 -10.38 22.42 10.65
C ILE A 264 -10.09 21.32 11.66
N ARG A 265 -8.85 21.26 12.17
CA ARG A 265 -8.43 20.26 13.15
C ARG A 265 -9.24 20.37 14.44
N GLU A 266 -9.48 21.58 14.92
CA GLU A 266 -10.24 21.84 16.16
C GLU A 266 -11.67 21.28 16.09
N GLN A 267 -12.28 21.26 14.89
CA GLN A 267 -13.64 20.73 14.68
C GLN A 267 -13.69 19.22 14.43
N THR A 268 -12.58 18.60 14.03
CA THR A 268 -12.60 17.25 13.43
C THR A 268 -11.70 16.22 14.12
N ALA A 269 -10.70 16.64 14.90
CA ALA A 269 -9.72 15.73 15.50
C ALA A 269 -10.28 14.82 16.59
N GLU A 270 -11.29 15.29 17.33
CA GLU A 270 -11.91 14.53 18.43
C GLU A 270 -13.27 13.92 18.02
N LEU A 271 -13.71 14.15 16.77
CA LEU A 271 -14.97 13.63 16.27
C LEU A 271 -14.75 12.24 15.65
N PRO A 272 -15.34 11.15 16.19
CA PRO A 272 -15.22 9.82 15.58
C PRO A 272 -15.90 9.78 14.20
N SER A 273 -15.24 9.12 13.25
CA SER A 273 -15.82 8.85 11.91
C SER A 273 -16.83 7.69 11.94
N GLY A 274 -16.78 6.82 12.95
CA GLY A 274 -17.50 5.55 12.96
C GLY A 274 -16.88 4.48 12.05
N GLN A 275 -15.71 4.73 11.46
CA GLN A 275 -15.00 3.83 10.57
C GLN A 275 -13.54 3.66 10.97
N THR A 276 -12.89 2.68 10.36
CA THR A 276 -11.46 2.40 10.50
C THR A 276 -10.74 2.58 9.17
N PHE A 277 -9.40 2.68 9.19
CA PHE A 277 -8.60 2.62 7.97
C PHE A 277 -8.84 1.33 7.17
N ARG A 278 -9.09 0.20 7.85
CA ARG A 278 -9.42 -1.07 7.19
C ARG A 278 -10.77 -1.00 6.48
N ASP A 279 -11.78 -0.38 7.09
CA ASP A 279 -13.11 -0.27 6.47
C ASP A 279 -13.06 0.49 5.16
N HIS A 280 -12.42 1.65 5.13
CA HIS A 280 -12.18 2.38 3.88
C HIS A 280 -11.43 1.55 2.83
N THR A 281 -10.39 0.83 3.25
CA THR A 281 -9.65 -0.06 2.34
C THR A 281 -10.54 -1.17 1.77
N ARG A 282 -11.42 -1.74 2.60
CA ARG A 282 -12.35 -2.80 2.20
C ARG A 282 -13.37 -2.28 1.19
N MET A 283 -13.91 -1.08 1.38
CA MET A 283 -14.86 -0.45 0.46
C MET A 283 -14.22 -0.23 -0.91
N LEU A 284 -13.06 0.43 -0.94
CA LEU A 284 -12.38 0.84 -2.18
C LEU A 284 -11.73 -0.32 -2.95
N THR A 285 -11.70 -1.52 -2.36
CA THR A 285 -11.12 -2.71 -2.99
C THR A 285 -12.12 -3.85 -3.13
N ALA A 286 -13.40 -3.62 -2.81
CA ALA A 286 -14.42 -4.67 -2.79
C ALA A 286 -14.62 -5.36 -4.15
N ASP A 287 -14.53 -4.62 -5.24
CA ASP A 287 -14.73 -5.07 -6.63
C ASP A 287 -13.56 -5.90 -7.20
N ASP A 288 -12.38 -5.88 -6.57
CA ASP A 288 -11.25 -6.75 -6.91
C ASP A 288 -10.97 -7.74 -5.77
N PRO A 289 -11.50 -8.98 -5.84
CA PRO A 289 -11.33 -9.97 -4.79
C PRO A 289 -9.87 -10.35 -4.50
N LEU A 290 -8.98 -10.27 -5.50
CA LEU A 290 -7.58 -10.66 -5.33
C LEU A 290 -6.80 -9.56 -4.61
N VAL A 291 -6.98 -8.30 -5.02
CA VAL A 291 -6.42 -7.14 -4.33
C VAL A 291 -6.96 -7.06 -2.91
N TYR A 292 -8.28 -7.19 -2.73
CA TYR A 292 -8.91 -7.25 -1.41
C TYR A 292 -8.26 -8.31 -0.52
N ALA A 293 -8.16 -9.55 -1.00
CA ALA A 293 -7.57 -10.63 -0.22
C ALA A 293 -6.10 -10.38 0.11
N GLY A 294 -5.33 -9.81 -0.83
CA GLY A 294 -3.92 -9.45 -0.63
C GLY A 294 -3.74 -8.36 0.44
N LEU A 295 -4.54 -7.30 0.41
CA LEU A 295 -4.51 -6.22 1.39
C LEU A 295 -4.98 -6.69 2.77
N MET A 296 -6.06 -7.48 2.83
CA MET A 296 -6.54 -8.06 4.09
C MET A 296 -5.52 -9.04 4.70
N ALA A 297 -4.72 -9.71 3.87
CA ALA A 297 -3.60 -10.52 4.34
C ALA A 297 -2.43 -9.64 4.83
N GLY A 298 -2.11 -8.56 4.11
CA GLY A 298 -0.95 -7.69 4.34
C GLY A 298 -1.08 -6.66 5.47
N LEU A 299 -2.28 -6.13 5.70
CA LEU A 299 -2.56 -5.10 6.71
C LEU A 299 -2.76 -5.71 8.10
N GLY A 300 -1.99 -5.21 9.08
CA GLY A 300 -2.02 -5.60 10.48
C GLY A 300 -3.03 -4.80 11.32
N GLU A 301 -2.97 -4.97 12.63
CA GLU A 301 -3.83 -4.29 13.61
C GLU A 301 -3.81 -2.74 13.59
N PRO A 302 -2.73 -2.03 13.21
CA PRO A 302 -2.71 -0.56 13.25
C PRO A 302 -3.78 0.14 12.39
N VAL A 303 -4.41 -0.57 11.44
CA VAL A 303 -5.51 -0.04 10.61
C VAL A 303 -6.91 -0.41 11.12
N ASP A 304 -7.00 -1.12 12.25
CA ASP A 304 -8.26 -1.62 12.84
C ASP A 304 -8.85 -0.71 13.91
N ARG A 305 -8.13 0.36 14.30
CA ARG A 305 -8.66 1.34 15.23
C ARG A 305 -9.67 2.26 14.54
N GLU A 306 -10.66 2.71 15.31
CA GLU A 306 -11.53 3.81 14.89
C GLU A 306 -10.68 5.07 14.64
N ILE A 307 -11.01 5.77 13.56
CA ILE A 307 -10.34 7.00 13.16
C ILE A 307 -11.24 8.21 13.38
N SER A 308 -10.65 9.36 13.63
CA SER A 308 -11.37 10.63 13.67
C SER A 308 -11.75 11.12 12.27
N VAL A 309 -12.68 12.06 12.16
CA VAL A 309 -12.99 12.78 10.91
C VAL A 309 -11.75 13.47 10.36
N TRP A 310 -10.87 13.98 11.23
CA TRP A 310 -9.57 14.52 10.81
C TRP A 310 -8.74 13.48 10.06
N GLU A 311 -8.63 12.27 10.63
CA GLU A 311 -7.86 11.18 10.03
C GLU A 311 -8.54 10.58 8.80
N GLU A 312 -9.86 10.52 8.76
CA GLU A 312 -10.68 10.06 7.63
C GLU A 312 -10.44 10.90 6.36
N MET A 313 -10.08 12.18 6.52
CA MET A 313 -9.59 13.06 5.44
C MET A 313 -8.22 12.65 4.83
N PHE A 314 -7.73 11.44 5.10
CA PHE A 314 -6.71 10.80 4.25
C PHE A 314 -7.25 10.44 2.85
N LEU A 315 -8.58 10.34 2.71
CA LEU A 315 -9.24 10.10 1.43
C LEU A 315 -9.72 11.40 0.78
N PRO A 316 -9.50 11.58 -0.53
CA PRO A 316 -9.96 12.74 -1.29
C PRO A 316 -11.47 12.98 -1.26
N MET A 317 -12.28 11.92 -1.31
CA MET A 317 -13.73 12.05 -1.22
C MET A 317 -14.18 12.52 0.15
N GLN A 318 -13.49 12.09 1.21
CA GLN A 318 -13.75 12.50 2.57
C GLN A 318 -13.31 13.96 2.82
N VAL A 319 -12.19 14.41 2.24
CA VAL A 319 -11.84 15.85 2.22
C VAL A 319 -12.96 16.67 1.61
N ARG A 320 -13.42 16.29 0.41
CA ARG A 320 -14.50 17.00 -0.29
C ARG A 320 -15.77 17.06 0.54
N GLU A 321 -16.23 15.91 1.06
CA GLU A 321 -17.47 15.80 1.82
C GLU A 321 -17.41 16.60 3.13
N HIS A 322 -16.36 16.40 3.94
CA HIS A 322 -16.23 17.08 5.22
C HIS A 322 -16.08 18.59 5.04
N PHE A 323 -15.33 19.05 4.03
CA PHE A 323 -15.14 20.49 3.77
C PHE A 323 -16.45 21.23 3.48
N GLN A 324 -17.45 20.57 2.88
CA GLN A 324 -18.78 21.18 2.65
C GLN A 324 -19.51 21.54 3.95
N SER A 325 -19.25 20.79 5.03
CA SER A 325 -19.93 20.95 6.32
C SER A 325 -19.21 21.88 7.29
N LEU A 326 -17.91 22.12 7.06
CA LEU A 326 -17.08 22.89 7.97
C LEU A 326 -17.34 24.39 7.88
N THR A 327 -17.17 25.06 9.01
CA THR A 327 -17.21 26.52 9.11
C THR A 327 -15.88 27.07 9.59
N ILE A 328 -15.60 28.34 9.29
CA ILE A 328 -14.40 29.07 9.71
C ILE A 328 -14.78 30.47 10.19
N ALA A 329 -13.88 31.14 10.89
CA ALA A 329 -14.05 32.55 11.25
C ALA A 329 -13.98 33.43 9.99
N GLY A 330 -15.03 34.22 9.76
CA GLY A 330 -15.09 35.22 8.70
C GLY A 330 -14.39 36.52 9.11
N PRO A 331 -14.29 37.50 8.20
CA PRO A 331 -13.58 38.77 8.42
C PRO A 331 -14.10 39.57 9.62
N GLY A 332 -15.39 39.45 9.96
CA GLY A 332 -16.00 40.12 11.11
C GLY A 332 -16.06 39.27 12.39
N GLY A 333 -15.48 38.06 12.38
CA GLY A 333 -15.50 37.11 13.49
C GLY A 333 -16.74 36.20 13.54
N GLU A 334 -17.69 36.36 12.61
CA GLU A 334 -18.81 35.44 12.42
C GLU A 334 -18.36 34.08 11.87
N ARG A 335 -19.16 33.03 12.05
CA ARG A 335 -18.87 31.73 11.42
C ARG A 335 -19.44 31.71 10.00
N VAL A 336 -18.57 31.48 9.02
CA VAL A 336 -18.92 31.33 7.60
C VAL A 336 -18.59 29.92 7.11
N PRO A 337 -19.24 29.40 6.07
CA PRO A 337 -18.86 28.13 5.46
C PRO A 337 -17.41 28.18 4.93
N LEU A 338 -16.67 27.08 5.09
CA LEU A 338 -15.31 26.93 4.53
C LEU A 338 -15.35 26.92 3.01
N VAL A 339 -16.33 26.23 2.42
CA VAL A 339 -16.52 26.17 0.97
C VAL A 339 -17.49 27.27 0.54
N LEU A 340 -17.01 28.19 -0.30
CA LEU A 340 -17.80 29.27 -0.88
C LEU A 340 -18.73 28.76 -1.99
N ALA A 341 -18.18 27.92 -2.87
CA ALA A 341 -18.88 27.33 -4.00
C ALA A 341 -18.23 26.01 -4.41
N GLU A 342 -19.02 25.09 -4.94
CA GLU A 342 -18.52 23.86 -5.54
C GLU A 342 -18.96 23.77 -7.01
N GLU A 343 -18.01 23.45 -7.88
CA GLU A 343 -18.23 23.17 -9.29
C GLU A 343 -17.87 21.72 -9.61
N THR A 344 -18.75 21.03 -10.34
CA THR A 344 -18.43 19.73 -10.96
C THR A 344 -17.91 19.97 -12.36
N ILE A 345 -16.60 19.84 -12.56
CA ILE A 345 -15.95 20.01 -13.86
C ILE A 345 -16.22 18.81 -14.75
N TYR A 346 -16.19 17.61 -14.17
CA TYR A 346 -16.54 16.37 -14.85
C TYR A 346 -17.13 15.39 -13.84
N ARG A 347 -18.26 14.76 -14.17
CA ARG A 347 -18.96 13.88 -13.23
C ARG A 347 -18.29 12.51 -13.08
N GLY A 348 -17.47 12.11 -14.05
CA GLY A 348 -16.87 10.77 -14.10
C GLY A 348 -17.87 9.67 -14.42
N ASP A 349 -17.34 8.52 -14.81
CA ASP A 349 -18.10 7.27 -15.00
C ASP A 349 -17.81 6.25 -13.88
N SER A 350 -17.14 6.68 -12.80
CA SER A 350 -16.53 5.77 -11.83
C SER A 350 -17.55 4.81 -11.21
N PRO A 351 -17.36 3.48 -11.39
CA PRO A 351 -18.28 2.46 -10.90
C PRO A 351 -17.96 2.00 -9.47
N ILE A 352 -17.04 2.68 -8.75
CA ILE A 352 -16.60 2.21 -7.43
C ILE A 352 -17.73 2.46 -6.41
N ASP A 353 -18.30 1.36 -5.94
CA ASP A 353 -19.24 1.34 -4.83
C ASP A 353 -18.46 1.54 -3.52
N GLU A 354 -18.67 2.69 -2.88
CA GLU A 354 -18.04 3.04 -1.61
C GLU A 354 -18.80 2.45 -0.40
N SER A 355 -19.75 1.54 -0.59
CA SER A 355 -20.43 0.87 0.51
C SER A 355 -19.59 -0.25 1.14
N LEU A 356 -19.79 -0.48 2.44
CA LEU A 356 -19.17 -1.60 3.15
C LEU A 356 -19.54 -2.93 2.49
N PRO A 357 -18.56 -3.72 2.03
CA PRO A 357 -18.86 -5.00 1.42
C PRO A 357 -19.47 -5.96 2.45
N PRO A 358 -20.40 -6.83 2.02
CA PRO A 358 -20.98 -7.83 2.91
C PRO A 358 -19.89 -8.73 3.50
N ALA A 359 -20.12 -9.24 4.71
CA ALA A 359 -19.16 -10.11 5.38
C ALA A 359 -18.82 -11.33 4.50
N ARG A 360 -17.53 -11.48 4.16
CA ARG A 360 -17.03 -12.55 3.27
C ARG A 360 -16.62 -13.81 4.01
N ILE A 361 -16.65 -13.80 5.35
CA ILE A 361 -16.23 -14.92 6.21
C ILE A 361 -16.90 -16.25 5.81
N PRO A 362 -18.22 -16.34 5.55
CA PRO A 362 -18.84 -17.62 5.16
C PRO A 362 -18.29 -18.19 3.85
N PHE A 363 -17.98 -17.32 2.89
CA PHE A 363 -17.39 -17.74 1.62
C PHE A 363 -15.96 -18.26 1.80
N TYR A 364 -15.14 -17.55 2.59
CA TYR A 364 -13.78 -17.98 2.91
C TYR A 364 -13.78 -19.29 3.70
N LEU A 365 -14.73 -19.46 4.63
CA LEU A 365 -14.92 -20.70 5.39
C LEU A 365 -15.29 -21.86 4.47
N ALA A 366 -16.27 -21.66 3.58
CA ALA A 366 -16.68 -22.69 2.63
C ALA A 366 -15.51 -23.11 1.73
N ALA A 367 -14.76 -22.14 1.18
CA ALA A 367 -13.56 -22.41 0.39
C ALA A 367 -12.50 -23.18 1.21
N GLY A 368 -12.24 -22.74 2.45
CA GLY A 368 -11.30 -23.39 3.36
C GLY A 368 -11.69 -24.84 3.65
N VAL A 369 -12.96 -25.09 3.97
CA VAL A 369 -13.49 -26.44 4.24
C VAL A 369 -13.43 -27.33 3.00
N VAL A 370 -13.77 -26.82 1.81
CA VAL A 370 -13.70 -27.57 0.55
C VAL A 370 -12.25 -27.97 0.25
N ILE A 371 -11.31 -27.02 0.34
CA ILE A 371 -9.88 -27.28 0.06
C ILE A 371 -9.30 -28.21 1.14
N GLY A 372 -9.57 -27.97 2.42
CA GLY A 372 -9.13 -28.81 3.53
C GLY A 372 -9.70 -30.23 3.44
N GLY A 373 -10.99 -30.36 3.13
CA GLY A 373 -11.65 -31.65 2.88
C GLY A 373 -11.04 -32.39 1.69
N LEU A 374 -10.74 -31.69 0.60
CA LEU A 374 -10.03 -32.25 -0.55
C LEU A 374 -8.66 -32.78 -0.17
N LEU A 375 -7.86 -32.04 0.62
CA LEU A 375 -6.56 -32.51 1.12
C LEU A 375 -6.68 -33.74 2.01
N TRP A 376 -7.68 -33.77 2.88
CA TRP A 376 -7.92 -34.93 3.74
C TRP A 376 -8.29 -36.19 2.94
N VAL A 377 -9.31 -36.08 2.07
CA VAL A 377 -9.84 -37.22 1.28
C VAL A 377 -8.80 -37.71 0.27
N SER A 378 -8.13 -36.80 -0.44
CA SER A 378 -7.08 -37.16 -1.38
C SER A 378 -5.88 -37.78 -0.67
N GLY A 379 -5.50 -37.26 0.51
CA GLY A 379 -4.49 -37.83 1.40
C GLY A 379 -4.76 -39.29 1.77
N ALA A 380 -6.01 -39.62 2.10
CA ALA A 380 -6.46 -40.98 2.42
C ALA A 380 -6.43 -41.95 1.23
N SER A 381 -6.28 -41.46 0.00
CA SER A 381 -6.34 -42.27 -1.23
C SER A 381 -5.08 -42.16 -2.10
N VAL A 382 -4.05 -41.44 -1.66
CA VAL A 382 -2.80 -41.18 -2.41
C VAL A 382 -2.12 -42.45 -2.91
N ARG A 383 -2.16 -43.55 -2.14
CA ARG A 383 -1.58 -44.83 -2.55
C ARG A 383 -2.45 -45.61 -3.53
N ARG A 384 -3.77 -45.50 -3.39
CA ARG A 384 -4.77 -46.28 -4.15
C ARG A 384 -5.07 -45.69 -5.52
N GLN A 385 -5.04 -44.36 -5.63
CA GLN A 385 -5.48 -43.65 -6.82
C GLN A 385 -4.46 -42.61 -7.26
N LYS A 386 -4.04 -42.67 -8.53
CA LYS A 386 -3.12 -41.68 -9.13
C LYS A 386 -3.73 -40.28 -9.08
N ALA A 387 -5.04 -40.15 -9.34
CA ALA A 387 -5.75 -38.88 -9.28
C ALA A 387 -5.68 -38.24 -7.88
N ALA A 388 -5.94 -39.01 -6.82
CA ALA A 388 -5.83 -38.55 -5.45
C ALA A 388 -4.41 -38.08 -5.09
N ARG A 389 -3.37 -38.81 -5.55
CA ARG A 389 -1.98 -38.39 -5.37
C ARG A 389 -1.68 -37.05 -6.03
N VAL A 390 -2.13 -36.88 -7.28
CA VAL A 390 -1.94 -35.62 -8.02
C VAL A 390 -2.69 -34.49 -7.33
N ALA A 391 -3.96 -34.68 -6.97
CA ALA A 391 -4.77 -33.68 -6.28
C ALA A 391 -4.12 -33.26 -4.94
N PHE A 392 -3.76 -34.21 -4.08
CA PHE A 392 -3.10 -33.93 -2.81
C PHE A 392 -1.80 -33.15 -3.00
N THR A 393 -0.97 -33.58 -3.96
CA THR A 393 0.33 -32.96 -4.22
C THR A 393 0.16 -31.54 -4.76
N VAL A 394 -0.69 -31.35 -5.78
CA VAL A 394 -0.87 -30.04 -6.43
C VAL A 394 -1.51 -29.05 -5.45
N VAL A 395 -2.61 -29.42 -4.81
CA VAL A 395 -3.34 -28.52 -3.90
C VAL A 395 -2.49 -28.24 -2.65
N GLY A 396 -1.88 -29.27 -2.06
CA GLY A 396 -1.06 -29.13 -0.87
C GLY A 396 0.19 -28.28 -1.12
N THR A 397 0.88 -28.52 -2.23
CA THR A 397 2.05 -27.72 -2.61
C THR A 397 1.65 -26.30 -3.00
N ALA A 398 0.54 -26.09 -3.71
CA ALA A 398 0.06 -24.75 -4.05
C ALA A 398 -0.25 -23.94 -2.77
N TRP A 399 -0.95 -24.54 -1.81
CA TRP A 399 -1.18 -23.92 -0.51
C TRP A 399 0.12 -23.60 0.22
N ALA A 400 1.06 -24.56 0.28
CA ALA A 400 2.36 -24.35 0.92
C ALA A 400 3.18 -23.24 0.26
N VAL A 401 3.11 -23.10 -1.07
CA VAL A 401 3.75 -22.00 -1.80
C VAL A 401 3.10 -20.67 -1.45
N ILE A 402 1.77 -20.55 -1.55
CA ILE A 402 1.06 -19.30 -1.34
C ILE A 402 1.19 -18.84 0.11
N ALA A 403 0.73 -19.66 1.06
CA ALA A 403 0.71 -19.29 2.47
C ALA A 403 2.11 -19.26 3.10
N GLY A 404 3.04 -20.10 2.62
CA GLY A 404 4.44 -20.04 3.05
C GLY A 404 5.16 -18.80 2.56
N THR A 405 4.98 -18.41 1.30
CA THR A 405 5.58 -17.20 0.74
C THR A 405 4.99 -15.94 1.37
N LEU A 406 3.66 -15.87 1.52
CA LEU A 406 3.01 -14.78 2.23
C LEU A 406 3.49 -14.69 3.68
N GLY A 407 3.64 -15.82 4.37
CA GLY A 407 4.21 -15.82 5.72
C GLY A 407 5.63 -15.26 5.78
N VAL A 408 6.49 -15.61 4.82
CA VAL A 408 7.85 -15.03 4.72
C VAL A 408 7.79 -13.53 4.45
N VAL A 409 6.91 -13.07 3.55
CA VAL A 409 6.72 -11.64 3.25
C VAL A 409 6.26 -10.90 4.50
N LEU A 410 5.22 -11.38 5.19
CA LEU A 410 4.69 -10.78 6.42
C LEU A 410 5.75 -10.73 7.53
N LEU A 411 6.52 -11.80 7.71
CA LEU A 411 7.61 -11.82 8.68
C LEU A 411 8.70 -10.82 8.31
N GLY A 412 8.98 -10.67 7.01
CA GLY A 412 9.93 -9.69 6.50
C GLY A 412 9.47 -8.25 6.72
N LEU A 413 8.20 -7.95 6.43
CA LEU A 413 7.57 -6.65 6.69
C LEU A 413 7.67 -6.29 8.17
N TRP A 414 7.39 -7.26 9.05
CA TRP A 414 7.47 -7.06 10.49
C TRP A 414 8.89 -6.81 11.00
N LEU A 415 9.87 -7.60 10.56
CA LEU A 415 11.23 -7.57 11.16
C LEU A 415 12.21 -6.61 10.49
N PHE A 416 11.99 -6.25 9.22
CA PHE A 416 13.04 -5.61 8.40
C PHE A 416 12.58 -4.35 7.65
N THR A 417 11.36 -3.86 7.89
CA THR A 417 10.81 -2.72 7.15
C THR A 417 10.12 -1.73 8.08
N ASP A 418 9.94 -0.50 7.61
CA ASP A 418 9.26 0.57 8.31
C ASP A 418 7.74 0.59 7.97
N HIS A 419 7.19 -0.51 7.43
CA HIS A 419 5.76 -0.64 7.14
C HIS A 419 4.95 -0.81 8.42
N VAL A 420 4.67 0.31 9.10
CA VAL A 420 3.89 0.37 10.35
C VAL A 420 2.51 -0.29 10.17
N THR A 421 1.86 -0.10 9.02
CA THR A 421 0.53 -0.67 8.70
C THR A 421 0.50 -2.20 8.62
N SER A 422 1.66 -2.84 8.47
CA SER A 422 1.81 -4.31 8.45
C SER A 422 2.46 -4.85 9.72
N TYR A 423 2.75 -3.99 10.70
CA TYR A 423 3.38 -4.38 11.95
C TYR A 423 2.45 -5.27 12.78
N ARG A 424 3.04 -6.24 13.51
CA ARG A 424 2.31 -7.22 14.36
C ARG A 424 1.16 -7.94 13.65
N ASN A 425 1.29 -8.17 12.33
CA ASN A 425 0.24 -8.81 11.56
C ASN A 425 -0.03 -10.26 12.02
N GLU A 426 -1.20 -10.46 12.62
CA GLU A 426 -1.66 -11.72 13.18
C GLU A 426 -1.93 -12.80 12.13
N ASN A 427 -1.99 -12.43 10.84
CA ASN A 427 -2.08 -13.41 9.76
C ASN A 427 -0.89 -14.37 9.73
N LEU A 428 0.24 -14.05 10.39
CA LEU A 428 1.38 -14.96 10.57
C LEU A 428 1.04 -16.27 11.31
N PHE A 429 -0.02 -16.30 12.13
CA PHE A 429 -0.50 -17.54 12.75
C PHE A 429 -1.07 -18.52 11.73
N PHE A 430 -1.61 -18.00 10.62
CA PHE A 430 -2.37 -18.74 9.63
C PHE A 430 -1.57 -18.94 8.32
N LEU A 431 -0.85 -17.91 7.91
CA LEU A 431 0.08 -17.84 6.78
C LEU A 431 1.51 -17.92 7.33
N SER A 432 1.99 -19.14 7.54
CA SER A 432 3.23 -19.36 8.29
C SER A 432 4.43 -19.64 7.38
N PRO A 433 5.61 -19.03 7.64
CA PRO A 433 6.87 -19.41 6.98
C PRO A 433 7.22 -20.91 7.10
N LEU A 434 6.70 -21.60 8.12
CA LEU A 434 6.89 -23.04 8.33
C LEU A 434 6.25 -23.90 7.22
N LEU A 435 5.40 -23.32 6.36
CA LEU A 435 4.87 -23.98 5.17
C LEU A 435 5.91 -24.06 4.02
N VAL A 436 6.97 -23.25 4.01
CA VAL A 436 7.97 -23.26 2.93
C VAL A 436 8.67 -24.62 2.76
N PRO A 437 9.16 -25.30 3.82
CA PRO A 437 9.70 -26.65 3.67
C PRO A 437 8.68 -27.67 3.14
N LEU A 438 7.38 -27.46 3.40
CA LEU A 438 6.32 -28.36 2.93
C LEU A 438 6.14 -28.35 1.42
N ILE A 439 6.62 -27.32 0.72
CA ILE A 439 6.65 -27.26 -0.76
C ILE A 439 7.34 -28.50 -1.34
N GLY A 440 8.48 -28.91 -0.76
CA GLY A 440 9.23 -30.10 -1.16
C GLY A 440 8.82 -31.39 -0.43
N LEU A 441 8.38 -31.27 0.83
CA LEU A 441 8.05 -32.44 1.63
C LEU A 441 6.70 -33.08 1.26
N ILE A 442 5.70 -32.31 0.84
CA ILE A 442 4.39 -32.80 0.38
C ILE A 442 4.54 -33.75 -0.82
N PRO A 443 5.19 -33.37 -1.95
CA PRO A 443 5.37 -34.27 -3.09
C PRO A 443 6.23 -35.48 -2.72
N ALA A 444 7.25 -35.30 -1.88
CA ALA A 444 8.09 -36.41 -1.42
C ALA A 444 7.29 -37.43 -0.59
N ALA A 445 6.46 -36.96 0.35
CA ALA A 445 5.62 -37.80 1.21
C ALA A 445 4.50 -38.51 0.43
N ALA A 446 3.88 -37.84 -0.52
CA ALA A 446 2.85 -38.41 -1.40
C ALA A 446 3.43 -39.37 -2.46
N GLY A 447 4.72 -39.24 -2.77
CA GLY A 447 5.48 -40.14 -3.64
C GLY A 447 5.93 -41.42 -2.94
N ARG A 448 7.20 -41.79 -3.14
CA ARG A 448 7.88 -42.93 -2.50
C ARG A 448 8.80 -42.51 -1.35
N GLY A 449 8.82 -41.24 -0.97
CA GLY A 449 9.72 -40.70 0.05
C GLY A 449 9.26 -41.01 1.47
N ILE A 450 9.37 -42.26 1.91
CA ILE A 450 8.94 -42.72 3.25
C ILE A 450 9.59 -41.89 4.36
N ARG A 451 10.87 -41.51 4.19
CA ARG A 451 11.62 -40.68 5.15
C ARG A 451 11.09 -39.25 5.29
N ALA A 452 10.37 -38.72 4.30
CA ALA A 452 9.80 -37.36 4.35
C ALA A 452 8.47 -37.31 5.12
N ARG A 453 7.74 -38.44 5.22
CA ARG A 453 6.43 -38.53 5.88
C ARG A 453 6.42 -38.04 7.34
N PRO A 454 7.33 -38.46 8.24
CA PRO A 454 7.29 -38.01 9.63
C PRO A 454 7.52 -36.50 9.76
N LEU A 455 8.51 -35.95 9.04
CA LEU A 455 8.83 -34.53 9.08
C LEU A 455 7.70 -33.68 8.45
N ALA A 456 7.15 -34.09 7.31
CA ALA A 456 6.01 -33.43 6.69
C ALA A 456 4.82 -33.37 7.68
N PHE A 457 4.50 -34.49 8.31
CA PHE A 457 3.43 -34.56 9.30
C PHE A 457 3.71 -33.66 10.51
N GLN A 458 4.90 -33.73 11.11
CA GLN A 458 5.27 -32.91 12.27
C GLN A 458 5.19 -31.41 11.97
N LEU A 459 5.71 -30.97 10.82
CA LEU A 459 5.61 -29.57 10.41
C LEU A 459 4.16 -29.14 10.16
N SER A 460 3.34 -29.99 9.52
CA SER A 460 1.91 -29.68 9.34
C SER A 460 1.17 -29.56 10.68
N VAL A 461 1.50 -30.41 11.65
CA VAL A 461 0.92 -30.35 13.00
C VAL A 461 1.35 -29.06 13.70
N ALA A 462 2.62 -28.67 13.59
CA ALA A 462 3.10 -27.42 14.16
C ALA A 462 2.37 -26.21 13.55
N VAL A 463 2.22 -26.16 12.22
CA VAL A 463 1.46 -25.09 11.53
C VAL A 463 0.01 -25.06 11.99
N ALA A 464 -0.68 -26.20 12.03
CA ALA A 464 -2.07 -26.26 12.47
C ALA A 464 -2.23 -25.87 13.95
N ALA A 465 -1.29 -26.27 14.82
CA ALA A 465 -1.29 -25.88 16.22
C ALA A 465 -1.08 -24.37 16.39
N ILE A 466 -0.19 -23.75 15.61
CA ILE A 466 0.01 -22.30 15.59
C ILE A 466 -1.25 -21.58 15.08
N SER A 467 -1.91 -22.10 14.04
CA SER A 467 -3.18 -21.53 13.55
C SER A 467 -4.31 -21.65 14.59
N LEU A 468 -4.43 -22.79 15.27
CA LEU A 468 -5.38 -22.95 16.36
C LEU A 468 -5.08 -22.02 17.53
N LEU A 469 -3.79 -21.87 17.89
CA LEU A 469 -3.36 -20.92 18.91
C LEU A 469 -3.76 -19.50 18.50
N GLY A 470 -3.51 -19.08 17.26
CA GLY A 470 -3.92 -17.77 16.75
C GLY A 470 -5.42 -17.52 16.91
N LEU A 471 -6.26 -18.52 16.58
CA LEU A 471 -7.71 -18.43 16.80
C LEU A 471 -8.07 -18.32 18.29
N VAL A 472 -7.46 -19.12 19.17
CA VAL A 472 -7.72 -19.05 20.62
C VAL A 472 -7.29 -17.71 21.19
N LEU A 473 -6.17 -17.17 20.71
CA LEU A 473 -5.63 -15.90 21.15
C LEU A 473 -6.50 -14.71 20.74
N LYS A 474 -7.41 -14.85 19.77
CA LYS A 474 -8.45 -13.85 19.46
C LYS A 474 -9.42 -13.59 20.61
N LEU A 475 -9.45 -14.45 21.62
CA LEU A 475 -10.21 -14.20 22.85
C LEU A 475 -9.54 -13.14 23.76
N LEU A 476 -8.28 -12.78 23.47
CA LEU A 476 -7.56 -11.76 24.21
C LEU A 476 -7.75 -10.39 23.55
N PRO A 477 -8.12 -9.33 24.30
CA PRO A 477 -8.30 -7.99 23.74
C PRO A 477 -7.06 -7.40 23.06
N ALA A 478 -5.87 -7.92 23.38
CA ALA A 478 -4.60 -7.44 22.81
C ALA A 478 -4.31 -7.97 21.39
N LEU A 479 -5.16 -8.86 20.86
CA LEU A 479 -5.02 -9.53 19.56
C LEU A 479 -6.35 -9.43 18.79
N ASP A 480 -6.74 -8.20 18.50
CA ASP A 480 -8.03 -7.84 17.88
C ASP A 480 -7.90 -7.44 16.41
N GLN A 481 -6.85 -7.86 15.70
CA GLN A 481 -6.77 -7.59 14.25
C GLN A 481 -8.00 -8.16 13.53
N TRP A 482 -8.64 -7.37 12.66
CA TRP A 482 -9.73 -7.87 11.83
C TRP A 482 -9.20 -8.79 10.72
N ASN A 483 -9.23 -10.11 10.96
CA ASN A 483 -8.73 -11.11 10.02
C ASN A 483 -9.57 -12.38 9.93
N GLY A 484 -10.86 -12.31 10.27
CA GLY A 484 -11.78 -13.46 10.27
C GLY A 484 -11.80 -14.23 8.95
N GLU A 485 -11.68 -13.54 7.81
CA GLU A 485 -11.58 -14.18 6.49
C GLU A 485 -10.33 -15.08 6.36
N MET A 486 -9.17 -14.61 6.85
CA MET A 486 -7.92 -15.38 6.79
C MET A 486 -7.98 -16.60 7.70
N ILE A 487 -8.56 -16.45 8.89
CA ILE A 487 -8.82 -17.56 9.81
C ILE A 487 -9.71 -18.60 9.14
N ALA A 488 -10.85 -18.16 8.60
CA ALA A 488 -11.87 -19.01 7.99
C ALA A 488 -11.34 -19.81 6.80
N LEU A 489 -10.45 -19.21 6.00
CA LEU A 489 -9.82 -19.90 4.87
C LEU A 489 -8.68 -20.82 5.31
N ALA A 490 -7.70 -20.30 6.04
CA ALA A 490 -6.43 -20.99 6.26
C ALA A 490 -6.52 -22.11 7.30
N LEU A 491 -7.29 -21.92 8.38
CA LEU A 491 -7.36 -22.90 9.46
C LEU A 491 -7.90 -24.26 8.99
N PRO A 492 -9.05 -24.34 8.27
CA PRO A 492 -9.53 -25.62 7.74
C PRO A 492 -8.56 -26.28 6.76
N ILE A 493 -7.84 -25.49 5.93
CA ILE A 493 -6.85 -26.01 4.99
C ILE A 493 -5.66 -26.63 5.74
N ASN A 494 -5.14 -25.93 6.75
CA ASN A 494 -4.03 -26.42 7.58
C ASN A 494 -4.43 -27.72 8.33
N LEU A 495 -5.66 -27.81 8.85
CA LEU A 495 -6.18 -29.04 9.45
C LEU A 495 -6.34 -30.17 8.43
N GLY A 496 -6.89 -29.88 7.25
CA GLY A 496 -7.03 -30.83 6.15
C GLY A 496 -5.69 -31.41 5.70
N LEU A 497 -4.65 -30.58 5.65
CA LEU A 497 -3.28 -30.99 5.34
C LEU A 497 -2.72 -31.96 6.40
N VAL A 498 -2.93 -31.67 7.70
CA VAL A 498 -2.55 -32.57 8.80
C VAL A 498 -3.24 -33.92 8.66
N LEU A 499 -4.56 -33.93 8.45
CA LEU A 499 -5.35 -35.15 8.33
C LEU A 499 -4.93 -35.99 7.11
N GLY A 500 -4.63 -35.33 5.99
CA GLY A 500 -4.11 -35.99 4.79
C GLY A 500 -2.72 -36.59 5.01
N LEU A 501 -1.79 -35.83 5.59
CA LEU A 501 -0.43 -36.32 5.91
C LEU A 501 -0.43 -37.41 6.98
N TRP A 502 -1.35 -37.35 7.94
CA TRP A 502 -1.58 -38.41 8.92
C TRP A 502 -1.94 -39.72 8.23
N ARG A 503 -2.91 -39.71 7.31
CA ARG A 503 -3.30 -40.90 6.52
C ARG A 503 -2.14 -41.44 5.69
N ILE A 504 -1.40 -40.56 5.03
CA ILE A 504 -0.22 -40.95 4.24
C ILE A 504 0.84 -41.62 5.13
N ARG A 505 1.05 -41.11 6.35
CA ARG A 505 2.00 -41.64 7.33
C ARG A 505 1.56 -42.99 7.91
N THR A 506 0.28 -43.17 8.24
CA THR A 506 -0.22 -44.33 8.99
C THR A 506 -0.62 -45.52 8.13
N GLU A 507 -0.94 -45.31 6.85
CA GLU A 507 -1.10 -46.42 5.91
C GLU A 507 0.21 -47.24 5.83
N ARG A 508 0.19 -48.43 6.45
CA ARG A 508 1.28 -49.40 6.44
C ARG A 508 1.64 -49.75 5.00
N ASP A 509 2.92 -50.00 4.76
CA ASP A 509 3.36 -50.58 3.50
C ASP A 509 2.92 -52.06 3.50
N ASP A 510 1.65 -52.33 3.19
CA ASP A 510 1.04 -53.68 3.11
C ASP A 510 1.74 -54.63 2.13
N VAL A 511 2.74 -54.12 1.40
CA VAL A 511 3.61 -54.91 0.52
C VAL A 511 4.71 -55.60 1.32
N VAL A 512 5.21 -54.99 2.40
CA VAL A 512 6.23 -55.61 3.27
C VAL A 512 5.56 -56.68 4.14
N ASP A 513 4.41 -56.41 4.73
CA ASP A 513 3.69 -57.42 5.53
C ASP A 513 3.19 -58.59 4.66
N ARG A 514 2.84 -58.38 3.37
CA ARG A 514 2.54 -59.49 2.44
C ARG A 514 3.78 -60.26 1.98
N ALA A 515 4.90 -59.58 1.77
CA ALA A 515 6.15 -60.24 1.36
C ALA A 515 6.79 -61.03 2.51
N PHE A 516 6.69 -60.54 3.75
CA PHE A 516 7.24 -61.22 4.93
C PHE A 516 6.22 -62.17 5.60
N GLY A 517 4.92 -61.90 5.54
CA GLY A 517 3.87 -62.81 5.99
C GLY A 517 3.72 -64.07 5.12
N GLY A 518 4.04 -63.96 3.82
CA GLY A 518 4.15 -65.11 2.92
C GLY A 518 5.41 -65.97 3.14
N LEU A 519 6.44 -65.43 3.78
CA LEU A 519 7.67 -66.17 4.09
C LEU A 519 7.53 -67.01 5.37
N LEU A 520 6.72 -66.54 6.33
CA LEU A 520 6.45 -67.25 7.59
C LEU A 520 5.44 -68.39 7.44
N THR A 521 4.59 -68.37 6.42
CA THR A 521 3.62 -69.44 6.13
C THR A 521 4.20 -70.63 5.37
N VAL A 522 5.38 -70.48 4.73
CA VAL A 522 6.03 -71.57 3.98
C VAL A 522 6.96 -72.43 4.86
N VAL A 523 7.24 -72.01 6.09
CA VAL A 523 8.10 -72.76 7.03
C VAL A 523 7.31 -73.72 7.92
N ASP A 524 5.99 -73.58 8.02
CA ASP A 524 5.14 -74.40 8.91
C ASP A 524 4.53 -75.65 8.23
N ASP A 525 4.65 -75.78 6.91
CA ASP A 525 4.06 -76.89 6.12
C ASP A 525 5.07 -78.01 5.78
N ARG A 526 6.18 -78.13 6.54
CA ARG A 526 7.17 -79.23 6.42
C ARG A 526 7.54 -79.87 7.77
N GLY A 527 6.56 -80.02 8.66
CA GLY A 527 6.67 -80.80 9.90
C GLY A 527 6.00 -82.16 9.78
#